data_AF-A0A4Y1QAE8-F1
#
_entry.id   AF-A0A4Y1QAE8-F1
#
_cell.length_a   1.000
_cell.length_b   1.000
_cell.length_c   1.000
_cell.angle_alpha   90.00
_cell.angle_beta   90.00
_cell.angle_gamma   90.00
#
_symmetry.space_group_name_H-M   'P 1'
#
loop_
_entity.id
_entity.type
_entity.pdbx_description
1 polymer ?
#
loop_
_entity_poly.entity_id
_entity_poly.type
_entity_poly.pdbx_seq_one_letter_code
_entity_poly.pdbx_strand_id
1 'polypeptide(L)' 'TPIFLYGFPAELKAFYMQKMPRKEGETGPIFTESCDLLIPGVGEVVGGSMRLADGQELLAAYAKEGIDPTP' A
#
# COMPACT_ATOMS: atom_id res chain seq x y z
N THR A 1 -21.14 -4.68 11.95
CA THR A 1 -20.98 -3.45 11.16
C THR A 1 -19.84 -3.61 10.18
N PRO A 2 -19.92 -3.05 8.96
CA PRO A 2 -18.79 -2.97 8.03
C PRO A 2 -17.61 -2.18 8.62
N ILE A 3 -16.37 -2.60 8.34
CA ILE A 3 -15.15 -1.97 8.85
C ILE A 3 -14.20 -1.66 7.68
N PHE A 4 -13.71 -0.43 7.60
CA PHE A 4 -12.56 -0.10 6.79
C PHE A 4 -11.29 -0.25 7.64
N LEU A 5 -10.51 -1.28 7.35
CA LEU A 5 -9.19 -1.48 7.92
C LEU A 5 -8.17 -0.83 6.98
N TYR A 6 -7.43 0.16 7.46
CA TYR A 6 -6.52 0.95 6.61
C TYR A 6 -5.18 1.18 7.30
N GLY A 7 -4.16 1.56 6.51
CA GLY A 7 -2.80 1.77 7.02
C GLY A 7 -2.09 0.44 7.30
N PHE A 8 -1.80 -0.31 6.24
CA PHE A 8 -1.04 -1.56 6.35
C PHE A 8 0.46 -1.27 6.16
N PRO A 9 1.36 -2.02 6.82
CA PRO A 9 2.80 -1.90 6.58
C PRO A 9 3.13 -2.17 5.10
N ALA A 10 3.99 -1.34 4.51
CA ALA A 10 4.36 -1.40 3.11
C ALA A 10 5.01 -2.73 2.72
N GLU A 11 5.74 -3.34 3.65
CA GLU A 11 6.39 -4.64 3.48
C GLU A 11 5.40 -5.80 3.35
N LEU A 12 4.11 -5.59 3.68
CA LEU A 12 3.04 -6.59 3.62
C LEU A 12 2.05 -6.34 2.47
N LYS A 13 2.27 -5.31 1.66
CA LYS A 13 1.36 -4.90 0.58
C LYS A 13 2.12 -4.78 -0.75
N ALA A 14 1.37 -4.60 -1.83
CA ALA A 14 1.95 -4.53 -3.17
C ALA A 14 2.81 -3.27 -3.35
N PHE A 15 3.88 -3.37 -4.15
CA PHE A 15 4.87 -2.31 -4.34
C PHE A 15 4.31 -1.00 -4.91
N TYR A 16 3.20 -1.07 -5.65
CA TYR A 16 2.58 0.08 -6.30
C TYR A 16 1.74 0.95 -5.34
N MET A 17 1.57 0.53 -4.08
CA MET A 17 0.74 1.25 -3.12
C MET A 17 1.47 2.49 -2.58
N GLN A 18 0.80 3.64 -2.59
CA GLN A 18 1.35 4.89 -2.08
C GLN A 18 1.59 4.80 -0.57
N LYS A 19 2.72 5.34 -0.11
CA LYS A 19 3.07 5.41 1.33
C LYS A 19 2.35 6.58 1.98
N MET A 20 1.91 6.40 3.23
CA MET A 20 1.35 7.48 4.04
C MET A 20 2.43 8.52 4.37
N PRO A 21 2.07 9.81 4.49
CA PRO A 21 2.98 10.85 4.97
C PRO A 21 3.53 10.50 6.36
N ARG A 22 4.84 10.66 6.54
CA ARG A 22 5.50 10.49 7.84
C ARG A 22 5.84 11.85 8.44
N LYS A 23 5.76 11.94 9.76
CA LYS A 23 6.27 13.10 10.50
C LYS A 23 7.76 12.91 10.78
N GLU A 24 8.48 14.03 10.84
CA GLU A 24 9.89 14.02 11.22
C GLU A 24 10.05 13.40 12.62
N GLY A 25 10.98 12.45 12.75
CA GLY A 25 11.23 11.72 13.99
C GLY A 25 10.32 10.51 14.25
N GLU A 26 9.33 10.21 13.40
CA GLU A 26 8.57 8.97 13.53
C GLU A 26 9.45 7.74 13.29
N THR A 27 9.47 6.83 14.26
CA THR A 27 10.12 5.53 14.17
C THR A 27 9.07 4.43 13.99
N GLY A 28 9.46 3.30 13.39
CA GLY A 28 8.54 2.19 13.11
C GLY A 28 8.20 2.02 11.62
N PRO A 29 7.28 1.08 11.32
CA PRO A 29 6.99 0.63 9.96
C PRO A 29 6.42 1.76 9.09
N ILE A 30 6.70 1.69 7.79
CA ILE A 30 6.12 2.59 6.81
C ILE A 30 4.75 2.04 6.44
N PHE A 31 3.70 2.83 6.61
CA PHE A 31 2.35 2.42 6.26
C PHE A 31 1.97 2.87 4.84
N THR A 32 1.06 2.15 4.19
CA THR A 32 0.50 2.48 2.88
C THR A 32 -0.89 3.08 3.01
N GLU A 33 -1.25 3.95 2.07
CA GLU A 33 -2.59 4.49 1.84
C GLU A 33 -3.51 3.41 1.22
N SER A 34 -3.60 2.27 1.88
CA SER A 34 -4.39 1.10 1.52
C SER A 34 -5.56 0.93 2.47
N CYS A 35 -6.66 0.37 1.99
CA CYS A 35 -7.89 0.15 2.74
C CYS A 35 -8.57 -1.14 2.27
N ASP A 36 -8.90 -2.00 3.24
CA ASP A 36 -9.65 -3.23 3.03
C ASP A 36 -11.02 -3.10 3.73
N LEU A 37 -12.11 -3.42 3.01
CA LEU A 37 -13.47 -3.44 3.54
C LEU A 37 -13.80 -4.83 4.07
N LEU A 38 -14.01 -4.91 5.38
CA LEU A 38 -14.38 -6.12 6.09
C LEU A 38 -15.87 -6.14 6.43
N ILE A 39 -16.56 -7.21 6.05
CA ILE A 39 -17.97 -7.45 6.34
C ILE A 39 -18.11 -8.61 7.33
N PRO A 40 -18.85 -8.45 8.44
CA PRO A 40 -19.05 -9.51 9.43
C PRO A 40 -19.59 -10.80 8.81
N GLY A 41 -19.01 -11.94 9.18
CA GLY A 41 -19.38 -13.27 8.69
C GLY A 41 -18.76 -13.66 7.35
N VAL A 42 -18.14 -12.72 6.62
CA VAL A 42 -17.48 -12.98 5.33
C VAL A 42 -15.98 -12.71 5.40
N GLY A 43 -15.57 -11.61 6.04
CA GLY A 43 -14.18 -11.13 6.01
C GLY A 43 -14.01 -10.01 4.98
N GLU A 44 -12.88 -9.99 4.29
CA GLU A 44 -12.59 -8.99 3.26
C GLU A 44 -13.45 -9.20 2.01
N VAL A 45 -14.06 -8.11 1.53
CA VAL A 45 -14.83 -8.11 0.28
C VAL A 45 -14.29 -7.12 -0.77
N VAL A 46 -13.51 -6.12 -0.36
CA VAL A 46 -12.87 -5.13 -1.24
C VAL A 46 -11.51 -4.77 -0.68
N GLY A 47 -10.49 -4.77 -1.52
CA GLY A 47 -9.15 -4.26 -1.20
C GLY A 47 -8.74 -3.16 -2.19
N GLY A 48 -8.31 -2.01 -1.67
CA GLY A 48 -7.96 -0.85 -2.47
C GLY A 48 -6.77 -0.07 -1.91
N SER A 49 -6.17 0.79 -2.73
CA SER A 49 -5.16 1.74 -2.26
C SER A 49 -5.04 2.93 -3.20
N MET A 50 -4.47 4.02 -2.71
CA MET A 50 -3.83 5.01 -3.56
C MET A 50 -2.60 4.39 -4.22
N ARG A 51 -2.28 4.87 -5.43
CA ARG A 51 -1.21 4.33 -6.27
C ARG A 51 -0.07 5.32 -6.34
N LEU A 52 1.15 4.83 -6.50
CA LEU A 52 2.29 5.67 -6.83
C LEU A 52 1.99 6.47 -8.11
N ALA A 53 1.99 7.80 -7.98
CA ALA A 53 1.72 8.71 -9.08
C ALA A 53 3.01 9.17 -9.80
N ASP A 54 4.15 9.13 -9.10
CA ASP A 54 5.44 9.48 -9.67
C ASP A 54 6.06 8.31 -10.45
N GLY A 55 6.37 8.55 -11.73
CA GLY A 55 6.89 7.50 -12.61
C GLY A 55 8.29 7.02 -12.22
N GLN A 56 9.13 7.89 -11.65
CA GLN A 56 10.48 7.49 -11.21
C GLN A 56 10.39 6.63 -9.96
N GLU A 57 9.53 6.98 -8.99
CA GLU A 57 9.28 6.16 -7.81
C GLU A 57 8.71 4.79 -8.22
N LEU A 58 7.82 4.75 -9.20
CA LEU A 58 7.27 3.49 -9.71
C LEU A 58 8.34 2.60 -10.34
N LEU A 59 9.20 3.15 -11.21
CA LEU A 59 10.31 2.40 -11.82
C LEU A 59 11.33 1.93 -10.78
N ALA A 60 11.62 2.75 -9.77
CA ALA A 60 12.46 2.35 -8.65
C ALA A 60 11.83 1.19 -7.85
N ALA A 61 10.51 1.19 -7.67
CA ALA A 61 9.79 0.11 -7.03
C ALA A 61 9.81 -1.18 -7.87
N TYR A 62 9.63 -1.10 -9.20
CA TYR A 62 9.83 -2.24 -10.11
C TYR A 62 11.23 -2.86 -9.96
N ALA A 63 12.27 -2.02 -10.00
CA ALA A 63 13.64 -2.47 -9.86
C ALA A 63 13.91 -3.11 -8.48
N LYS A 64 13.34 -2.55 -7.41
CA LYS A 64 13.46 -3.09 -6.05
C LYS A 64 12.85 -4.49 -5.93
N GLU A 65 11.70 -4.71 -6.56
CA GLU A 65 11.03 -6.02 -6.57
C GLU A 65 11.60 -6.99 -7.63
N GLY A 66 12.56 -6.55 -8.44
CA GLY A 66 13.19 -7.37 -9.49
C GLY A 66 12.26 -7.66 -10.68
N ILE A 67 11.33 -6.76 -10.97
CA ILE A 67 10.35 -6.91 -12.05
C ILE A 67 10.78 -6.04 -13.24
N ASP A 68 10.80 -6.63 -14.44
CA ASP A 68 11.07 -5.90 -15.70
C ASP A 68 9.90 -4.96 -16.02
N PRO A 69 10.14 -3.65 -16.16
CA PRO A 69 9.09 -2.68 -16.46
C PRO A 69 8.69 -2.64 -17.96
N THR A 70 9.33 -3.43 -18.83
CA THR A 70 8.98 -3.47 -20.26
C THR A 70 7.70 -4.29 -20.52
N PRO A 71 6.85 -3.88 -21.50
CA PRO A 71 5.58 -4.56 -21.80
C PRO A 71 5.70 -5.96 -22.41
#